data_AF-A0A7J9XVW5-F1
#
_entry.id   AF-A0A7J9XVW5-F1
#
_cell.length_a   1.000
_cell.length_b   1.000
_cell.length_c   1.000
_cell.angle_alpha   90.00
_cell.angle_beta   90.00
_cell.angle_gamma   90.00
#
_symmetry.space_group_name_H-M   'P 1'
#
loop_
_entity.id
_entity.type
_entity.pdbx_description
1 polymer ?
#
loop_
_entity_poly.entity_id
_entity_poly.type
_entity_poly.pdbx_seq_one_letter_code
_entity_poly.pdbx_strand_id
1 'polypeptide(L)' 'MAERLPTRLQELADVRLRERGVRLLLKRDDLIDPAIAGNKWRKLEHNLLAAQRQG' A
#
# COMPACT_ATOMS: atom_id res chain seq x y z
N MET A 1 -14.96 1.89 3.35
CA MET A 1 -14.26 2.14 4.63
C MET A 1 -12.77 1.96 4.38
N ALA A 2 -11.95 2.93 4.74
CA ALA A 2 -10.49 2.92 4.56
C ALA A 2 -9.81 1.87 5.47
N GLU A 3 -8.81 1.15 4.97
CA GLU A 3 -8.00 0.23 5.78
C GLU A 3 -7.01 0.98 6.68
N ARG A 4 -6.82 0.49 7.91
CA ARG A 4 -5.85 1.07 8.86
C ARG A 4 -4.42 0.64 8.52
N LEU A 5 -3.48 1.58 8.66
CA LEU A 5 -2.06 1.33 8.42
C LEU A 5 -1.39 0.55 9.58
N PRO A 6 -0.36 -0.29 9.31
CA PRO A 6 0.12 -0.67 7.99
C PRO A 6 -0.87 -1.60 7.27
N THR A 7 -0.96 -1.47 5.95
CA THR A 7 -1.84 -2.30 5.12
C THR A 7 -1.39 -3.76 5.12
N ARG A 8 -2.35 -4.67 4.98
CA ARG A 8 -2.08 -6.11 4.98
C ARG A 8 -1.12 -6.53 3.86
N LEU A 9 -0.23 -7.47 4.19
CA LEU A 9 0.50 -8.27 3.20
C LEU A 9 -0.32 -9.50 2.87
N GLN A 10 -0.52 -9.75 1.59
CA GLN A 10 -1.26 -10.90 1.08
C GLN A 10 -0.31 -11.78 0.27
N GLU A 11 -0.17 -13.05 0.66
CA GLU A 11 0.59 -14.01 -0.15
C GLU A 11 -0.21 -14.39 -1.41
N LEU A 12 0.47 -14.43 -2.55
CA LEU A 12 -0.10 -14.88 -3.82
C LEU A 12 0.51 -16.24 -4.17
N ALA A 13 -0.35 -17.24 -4.26
CA ALA A 13 0.02 -18.58 -4.66
C ALA A 13 0.24 -18.63 -6.18
N ASP A 14 1.49 -18.84 -6.60
CA ASP A 14 1.84 -19.09 -8.01
C ASP A 14 2.77 -20.30 -8.08
N VAL A 15 2.37 -21.32 -8.83
CA VAL A 15 3.12 -22.57 -8.97
C VAL A 15 4.50 -22.32 -9.58
N ARG A 16 4.61 -21.46 -10.60
CA ARG A 16 5.87 -21.16 -11.31
C ARG A 16 6.87 -20.47 -10.40
N LEU A 17 6.38 -19.69 -9.44
CA LEU A 17 7.22 -19.02 -8.42
C LEU A 17 7.63 -20.00 -7.33
N ARG A 18 6.70 -20.83 -6.85
CA ARG A 18 6.96 -21.86 -5.84
C ARG A 18 8.01 -22.89 -6.30
N GLU A 19 7.92 -23.36 -7.54
CA GLU A 19 8.91 -24.27 -8.15
C GLU A 19 10.32 -23.67 -8.17
N ARG A 20 10.43 -22.34 -8.14
CA ARG A 20 11.69 -21.60 -8.10
C ARG A 20 12.08 -21.14 -6.69
N GLY A 21 11.35 -21.58 -5.66
CA GLY A 21 11.57 -21.17 -4.26
C GLY A 21 11.22 -19.70 -3.98
N VAL A 22 10.48 -19.04 -4.89
CA VAL A 22 10.09 -17.62 -4.77
C VAL A 22 8.72 -17.50 -4.11
N ARG A 23 8.64 -16.70 -3.05
CA ARG A 23 7.37 -16.30 -2.40
C ARG A 23 6.96 -14.91 -2.87
N LEU A 24 5.74 -14.79 -3.39
CA LEU A 24 5.19 -13.51 -3.83
C LEU A 24 4.25 -12.95 -2.75
N LEU A 25 4.61 -11.80 -2.21
CA LEU A 25 3.81 -11.05 -1.24
C LEU A 25 3.35 -9.73 -1.86
N LEU A 26 2.04 -9.47 -1.81
CA LEU A 26 1.44 -8.21 -2.25
C LEU A 26 1.08 -7.35 -1.05
N LYS A 27 1.64 -6.13 -1.00
CA LYS A 27 1.23 -5.10 -0.04
C LYS A 27 0.00 -4.36 -0.55
N ARG A 28 -1.12 -4.44 0.17
CA ARG A 28 -2.43 -3.93 -0.26
C ARG A 28 -2.63 -2.44 0.05
N ASP A 29 -1.68 -1.60 -0.38
CA ASP A 29 -1.81 -0.14 -0.22
C ASP A 29 -3.01 0.43 -1.00
N ASP A 30 -3.54 -0.28 -2.00
CA ASP A 30 -4.77 0.08 -2.71
C ASP A 30 -6.02 0.16 -1.81
N LEU A 31 -6.01 -0.51 -0.65
CA LEU A 31 -7.15 -0.54 0.27
C LEU A 31 -7.17 0.64 1.26
N ILE A 32 -6.18 1.53 1.18
CA ILE A 32 -6.10 2.71 2.07
C ILE A 32 -7.27 3.66 1.80
N ASP A 33 -7.60 3.93 0.54
CA ASP A 33 -8.69 4.85 0.19
C ASP A 33 -9.38 4.41 -1.11
N PRO A 34 -10.73 4.44 -1.18
CA PRO A 34 -11.47 3.95 -2.36
C PRO A 34 -11.36 4.85 -3.58
N ALA A 35 -11.02 6.14 -3.42
CA ALA A 35 -10.92 7.11 -4.50
C ALA A 35 -9.46 7.45 -4.85
N ILE A 36 -8.55 7.27 -3.91
CA ILE A 36 -7.14 7.62 -4.06
C ILE A 36 -6.27 6.36 -4.01
N ALA A 37 -5.59 6.07 -5.12
CA ALA A 37 -4.62 4.97 -5.16
C ALA A 37 -3.58 5.11 -4.04
N GLY A 38 -3.30 4.01 -3.32
CA GLY A 38 -2.47 4.00 -2.11
C GLY A 38 -1.12 4.73 -2.19
N ASN A 39 -0.40 4.62 -3.30
CA ASN A 39 0.87 5.33 -3.49
C ASN A 39 0.69 6.87 -3.47
N LYS A 40 -0.42 7.38 -4.01
CA LYS A 40 -0.74 8.81 -3.96
C LYS A 40 -1.09 9.24 -2.55
N TRP A 41 -1.82 8.39 -1.81
CA TRP A 41 -2.13 8.64 -0.40
C TRP A 41 -0.86 8.80 0.45
N ARG A 42 0.11 7.89 0.30
CA ARG A 42 1.42 7.97 0.99
C ARG A 42 2.16 9.27 0.72
N LYS A 43 2.12 9.76 -0.53
CA LYS A 43 2.76 11.03 -0.91
C LYS A 43 2.01 12.23 -0.35
N LEU A 44 0.68 12.18 -0.35
CA LEU A 44 -0.18 13.27 0.11
C LEU A 44 0.03 13.56 1.60
N GLU A 45 0.23 12.53 2.43
CA GLU A 45 0.53 12.67 3.86
C GLU A 45 1.69 13.67 4.10
N HIS A 46 2.81 13.51 3.39
CA HIS A 46 3.95 14.40 3.52
C HIS A 46 3.66 15.82 3.03
N ASN A 47 2.89 15.98 1.95
CA ASN A 47 2.50 17.28 1.42
C ASN A 47 1.58 18.04 2.37
N LEU A 48 0.62 17.35 2.99
CA LEU A 48 -0.30 17.95 3.97
C LEU A 48 0.44 18.40 5.22
N LEU A 49 1.36 17.56 5.73
CA LEU A 49 2.22 17.94 6.85
C LEU A 49 3.11 19.13 6.50
N ALA A 50 3.61 19.23 5.26
CA ALA A 50 4.39 20.38 4.81
C ALA A 50 3.53 21.65 4.73
N ALA A 51 2.32 21.56 4.17
CA ALA A 51 1.39 22.68 4.09
C ALA A 51 1.01 23.20 5.49
N GLN A 52 0.77 22.31 6.46
CA GLN A 52 0.52 22.68 7.85
C GLN A 52 1.68 23.43 8.52
N ARG A 53 2.92 23.17 8.11
CA ARG A 53 4.10 23.88 8.65
C ARG A 53 4.35 25.23 7.99
N GLN A 54 3.76 25.48 6.82
CA GLN A 54 4.00 26.67 6.00
C GLN A 54 2.87 27.72 6.10
N GLY A 55 1.75 27.37 6.71
CA GLY A 55 0.68 28.30 7.10
C GLY A 55 0.80 28.72 8.55
#